data_AF-A0A454JKU0-F1
#
_entry.id   AF-A0A454JKU0-F1
#
_cell.length_a   1.000
_cell.length_b   1.000
_cell.length_c   1.000
_cell.angle_alpha   90.00
_cell.angle_beta   90.00
_cell.angle_gamma   90.00
#
_symmetry.space_group_name_H-M   'P 1'
#
loop_
_entity.id
_entity.type
_entity.pdbx_description
1 polymer ?
#
loop_
_entity_poly.entity_id
_entity_poly.type
_entity_poly.pdbx_seq_one_letter_code
_entity_poly.pdbx_strand_id
1 'polypeptide(L)'
;ATNTGDYSAATNAGNRSAAEVSGKASVAGSFGIEGRARASEGGAIVVCYRDEDDGSLVHIRASKVGENGIEPDTWYVLTATGEFKEV
;
A
#
# COMPACT_ATOMS: atom_id res chain seq x y z
N ALA A 1 -6.32 3.18 8.06
CA ALA A 1 -5.83 2.36 9.19
C ALA A 1 -4.37 2.71 9.43
N THR A 2 -3.98 2.94 10.69
CA THR A 2 -2.61 3.30 11.10
C THR A 2 -2.18 2.35 12.20
N ASN A 3 -1.03 1.69 12.06
CA ASN A 3 -0.50 0.74 13.05
C ASN A 3 0.96 1.07 13.38
N THR A 4 1.37 0.86 14.63
CA THR A 4 2.72 1.16 15.14
C THR A 4 3.22 -0.03 15.96
N GLY A 5 4.39 -0.59 15.59
CA GLY A 5 5.04 -1.67 16.34
C GLY A 5 5.71 -2.73 15.45
N ASP A 6 6.57 -3.57 16.03
CA ASP A 6 7.27 -4.65 15.32
C ASP A 6 6.30 -5.77 14.89
N TYR A 7 6.44 -6.24 13.64
CA TYR A 7 5.61 -7.29 13.01
C TYR A 7 4.11 -6.96 12.88
N SER A 8 3.80 -5.67 12.70
CA SER A 8 2.43 -5.18 12.63
C SER A 8 1.90 -5.16 11.19
N ALA A 9 0.57 -5.23 11.03
CA ALA A 9 -0.09 -5.08 9.73
C ALA A 9 -1.18 -4.01 9.80
N ALA A 10 -1.21 -3.09 8.83
CA ALA A 10 -2.32 -2.14 8.66
C ALA A 10 -3.11 -2.52 7.42
N THR A 11 -4.37 -2.91 7.59
CA THR A 11 -5.27 -3.26 6.48
C THR A 11 -6.39 -2.25 6.39
N ASN A 12 -6.59 -1.67 5.21
CA ASN A 12 -7.75 -0.80 4.95
C ASN A 12 -8.44 -1.24 3.66
N ALA A 13 -9.75 -1.45 3.76
CA ALA A 13 -10.63 -1.84 2.65
C ALA A 13 -11.78 -0.84 2.57
N GLY A 14 -12.08 -0.35 1.37
CA GLY A 14 -13.06 0.71 1.12
C GLY A 14 -12.54 1.75 0.12
N ASN A 15 -13.38 2.69 -0.30
CA ASN A 15 -12.96 3.72 -1.26
C ASN A 15 -12.05 4.75 -0.57
N ARG A 16 -10.96 5.14 -1.25
CA ARG A 16 -9.96 6.12 -0.79
C ARG A 16 -9.28 5.72 0.52
N SER A 17 -9.07 4.41 0.68
CA SER A 17 -8.44 3.83 1.87
C SER A 17 -6.94 4.10 1.92
N ALA A 18 -6.48 4.68 3.03
CA ALA A 18 -5.06 4.81 3.36
C ALA A 18 -4.64 3.78 4.43
N ALA A 19 -3.53 3.07 4.20
CA ALA A 19 -2.91 2.15 5.15
C ALA A 19 -1.46 2.57 5.45
N GLU A 20 -1.10 2.68 6.72
CA GLU A 20 0.24 3.10 7.13
C GLU A 20 0.76 2.26 8.30
N VAL A 21 2.04 1.90 8.22
CA VAL A 21 2.80 1.32 9.34
C VAL A 21 4.16 2.00 9.49
N SER A 22 4.58 2.24 10.74
CA SER A 22 5.90 2.83 11.06
C SER A 22 6.87 1.88 11.76
N GLY A 23 6.46 0.63 12.01
CA GLY A 23 7.29 -0.39 12.64
C GLY A 23 8.18 -1.16 11.67
N LYS A 24 9.29 -1.70 12.17
CA LYS A 24 10.20 -2.53 11.37
C LYS A 24 9.52 -3.85 11.00
N ALA A 25 9.84 -4.39 9.82
CA ALA A 25 9.31 -5.64 9.30
C ALA A 25 7.76 -5.71 9.29
N SER A 26 7.09 -4.55 9.25
CA SER A 26 5.64 -4.43 9.21
C SER A 26 5.14 -4.28 7.78
N VAL A 27 3.86 -4.62 7.53
CA VAL A 27 3.26 -4.55 6.19
C VAL A 27 2.02 -3.66 6.17
N ALA A 28 2.03 -2.62 5.34
CA ALA A 28 0.85 -1.79 5.09
C ALA A 28 0.12 -2.27 3.82
N GLY A 29 -1.15 -2.66 3.95
CA GLY A 29 -1.99 -3.16 2.87
C GLY A 29 -3.24 -2.29 2.62
N SER A 30 -3.40 -1.78 1.41
CA SER A 30 -4.64 -1.13 0.96
C SER A 30 -5.28 -1.91 -0.19
N PHE A 31 -6.51 -2.38 0.04
CA PHE A 31 -7.27 -3.22 -0.90
C PHE A 31 -8.51 -2.52 -1.47
N GLY A 32 -8.61 -1.21 -1.23
CA GLY A 32 -9.69 -0.34 -1.63
C GLY A 32 -9.57 0.23 -3.04
N ILE A 33 -10.67 0.80 -3.57
CA ILE A 33 -10.63 1.63 -4.78
C ILE A 33 -9.91 2.94 -4.42
N GLU A 34 -9.01 3.43 -5.29
CA GLU A 34 -8.13 4.57 -5.00
C GLU A 34 -7.32 4.40 -3.69
N GLY A 35 -6.96 3.15 -3.36
CA GLY A 35 -6.21 2.83 -2.16
C GLY A 35 -4.75 3.26 -2.22
N ARG A 36 -4.20 3.72 -1.10
CA ARG A 36 -2.76 4.00 -0.95
C ARG A 36 -2.16 3.36 0.29
N ALA A 37 -0.88 3.02 0.22
CA ALA A 37 -0.13 2.51 1.36
C ALA A 37 1.22 3.21 1.51
N ARG A 38 1.69 3.35 2.75
CA ARG A 38 3.07 3.72 3.06
C ARG A 38 3.61 2.87 4.20
N ALA A 39 4.90 2.62 4.20
CA ALA A 39 5.59 1.98 5.31
C ALA A 39 6.99 2.56 5.49
N SER A 40 7.55 2.41 6.69
CA SER A 40 8.94 2.80 6.97
C SER A 40 9.94 1.77 6.42
N GLU A 41 11.22 2.16 6.40
CA GLU A 41 12.32 1.34 5.87
C GLU A 41 12.37 -0.07 6.49
N GLY A 42 12.57 -1.09 5.67
CA GLY A 42 12.55 -2.49 6.10
C GLY A 42 11.15 -3.06 6.38
N GLY A 43 10.09 -2.26 6.20
CA GLY A 43 8.72 -2.74 6.05
C GLY A 43 8.38 -3.15 4.62
N ALA A 44 7.10 -3.38 4.35
CA ALA A 44 6.59 -3.63 3.00
C ALA A 44 5.21 -2.98 2.80
N ILE A 45 4.85 -2.77 1.54
CA ILE A 45 3.51 -2.31 1.16
C ILE A 45 2.83 -3.33 0.24
N VAL A 46 1.51 -3.37 0.29
CA VAL A 46 0.64 -4.07 -0.66
C VAL A 46 -0.45 -3.09 -1.10
N VAL A 47 -0.56 -2.84 -2.39
CA VAL A 47 -1.55 -1.90 -2.95
C VAL A 47 -2.31 -2.58 -4.07
N CYS A 48 -3.62 -2.31 -4.14
CA CYS A 48 -4.48 -2.77 -5.23
C CYS A 48 -4.89 -1.60 -6.13
N TYR A 49 -4.99 -1.88 -7.42
CA TYR A 49 -5.76 -1.08 -8.37
C TYR A 49 -7.07 -1.82 -8.66
N ARG A 50 -8.18 -1.11 -8.53
CA ARG A 50 -9.51 -1.59 -8.86
C ARG A 50 -10.08 -0.72 -9.97
N ASP A 51 -10.88 -1.33 -10.83
CA ASP A 51 -11.64 -0.63 -11.85
C ASP A 51 -12.62 0.37 -11.21
N GLU A 52 -12.73 1.56 -11.78
CA GLU A 52 -13.55 2.64 -11.23
C GLU A 52 -15.05 2.48 -11.53
N ASP A 53 -15.41 1.75 -12.59
CA ASP A 53 -16.80 1.59 -13.02
C ASP A 53 -17.53 0.53 -12.20
N ASP A 54 -16.89 -0.62 -11.95
CA ASP A 54 -17.51 -1.75 -11.26
C ASP A 54 -16.81 -2.21 -9.97
N GLY A 55 -15.65 -1.62 -9.63
CA GLY A 55 -14.88 -1.97 -8.43
C GLY A 55 -14.13 -3.30 -8.52
N SER A 56 -14.08 -3.92 -9.70
CA SER A 56 -13.36 -5.17 -9.94
C SER A 56 -11.87 -5.03 -9.65
N LEU A 57 -11.26 -6.09 -9.12
CA LEU A 57 -9.83 -6.09 -8.83
C LEU A 57 -9.04 -6.32 -10.11
N VAL A 58 -8.24 -5.34 -10.51
CA VAL A 58 -7.45 -5.39 -11.75
C VAL A 58 -6.00 -5.77 -11.44
N HIS A 59 -5.39 -5.13 -10.45
CA HIS A 59 -4.01 -5.39 -10.06
C HIS A 59 -3.84 -5.41 -8.54
N ILE A 60 -2.92 -6.24 -8.07
CA ILE A 60 -2.40 -6.25 -6.71
C ILE A 60 -0.88 -6.37 -6.80
N ARG A 61 -0.16 -5.54 -6.05
CA ARG A 61 1.29 -5.58 -6.03
C ARG A 61 1.82 -5.36 -4.63
N ALA A 62 2.90 -6.07 -4.31
CA ALA A 62 3.64 -5.94 -3.07
C ALA A 62 5.09 -5.58 -3.35
N SER A 63 5.70 -4.79 -2.46
CA SER A 63 7.15 -4.57 -2.46
C SER A 63 7.62 -4.21 -1.06
N LYS A 64 8.87 -4.60 -0.76
CA LYS A 64 9.57 -4.11 0.41
C LYS A 64 9.95 -2.64 0.22
N VAL A 65 9.94 -1.90 1.31
CA VAL A 65 10.36 -0.51 1.37
C VAL A 65 11.86 -0.43 1.51
N GLY A 66 12.50 0.42 0.70
CA GLY A 66 13.95 0.49 0.51
C GLY A 66 14.46 -0.45 -0.60
N GLU A 67 13.57 -1.21 -1.23
CA GLU A 67 13.88 -2.11 -2.36
C GLU A 67 12.96 -1.80 -3.55
N ASN A 68 13.37 -2.20 -4.76
CA ASN A 68 12.57 -2.09 -6.00
C ASN A 68 12.02 -0.69 -6.32
N GLY A 69 12.70 0.36 -5.87
CA GLY A 69 12.29 1.76 -6.11
C GLY A 69 11.16 2.26 -5.21
N ILE A 70 10.88 1.59 -4.09
CA ILE A 70 9.90 2.05 -3.09
C ILE A 70 10.63 2.75 -1.96
N GLU A 71 10.42 4.05 -1.84
CA GLU A 71 11.04 4.89 -0.82
C GLU A 71 10.32 4.77 0.53
N PRO A 72 11.06 4.85 1.64
CA PRO A 72 10.47 4.88 2.97
C PRO A 72 9.58 6.09 3.20
N ASP A 73 8.56 5.88 4.03
CA ASP A 73 7.61 6.90 4.51
C ASP A 73 6.86 7.66 3.38
N THR A 74 6.86 7.08 2.18
CA THR A 74 6.26 7.64 0.96
C THR A 74 4.96 6.90 0.62
N TRP A 75 3.95 7.66 0.21
CA TRP A 75 2.65 7.10 -0.17
C TRP A 75 2.69 6.60 -1.61
N TYR A 76 2.27 5.35 -1.79
CA TYR A 76 2.15 4.74 -3.10
C TYR A 76 0.70 4.34 -3.39
N VAL A 77 0.27 4.65 -4.60
CA VAL A 77 -0.89 4.04 -5.26
C VAL A 77 -0.40 3.06 -6.33
N LEU A 78 -1.32 2.25 -6.83
CA LEU A 78 -1.07 1.43 -8.01
C LEU A 78 -1.79 2.06 -9.21
N THR A 79 -1.12 2.13 -10.37
CA THR A 79 -1.70 2.64 -11.61
C THR A 79 -2.58 1.59 -12.29
N ALA A 80 -3.34 2.01 -13.31
CA ALA A 80 -4.09 1.11 -14.20
C ALA A 80 -3.20 0.11 -14.96
N THR A 81 -1.88 0.31 -14.99
CA THR A 81 -0.90 -0.62 -15.58
C THR A 81 -0.23 -1.53 -14.54
N GLY A 82 -0.58 -1.41 -13.26
CA GLY A 82 -0.02 -2.22 -12.18
C GLY A 82 1.35 -1.73 -11.68
N GLU A 83 1.70 -0.48 -11.94
CA GLU A 83 2.95 0.14 -11.49
C GLU A 83 2.72 0.97 -10.24
N PHE A 84 3.72 1.02 -9.35
CA PHE A 84 3.67 1.91 -8.20
C PHE A 84 3.87 3.36 -8.64
N LYS A 85 3.06 4.26 -8.09
CA LYS A 85 3.15 5.71 -8.31
C LYS A 85 3.07 6.44 -6.98
N GLU A 86 3.97 7.40 -6.79
CA GLU A 86 4.01 8.28 -5.62
C GLU A 86 2.88 9.33 -5.64
N VAL A 87 2.33 9.64 -4.45
CA VAL A 87 1.22 10.60 -4.27
C VAL A 87 1.34 11.46 -3.01
#